data_AF-A0A359KHM5-F1
#
_entry.id   AF-A0A359KHM5-F1
#
_cell.length_a   1.000
_cell.length_b   1.000
_cell.length_c   1.000
_cell.angle_alpha   90.00
_cell.angle_beta   90.00
_cell.angle_gamma   90.00
#
_symmetry.space_group_name_H-M   'P 1'
#
loop_
_entity.id
_entity.type
_entity.pdbx_description
1 polymer ?
#
loop_
_entity_poly.entity_id
_entity_poly.type
_entity_poly.pdbx_seq_one_letter_code
_entity_poly.pdbx_strand_id
1 'polypeptide(L)'
;MADAVNSQGFVHLRVRSAYSLLEGAIKAGKIGKMAADAGMPAVGVADRANLFGALEFSQTTKDAGVQPIVACALPVLDIGGQVAQ
;
A
#
# COMPACT_ATOMS: atom_id res chain seq x y z
N MET A 1 -6.42 -24.10 19.76
CA MET A 1 -5.71 -23.14 20.63
C MET A 1 -5.33 -21.97 19.75
N ALA A 2 -6.17 -20.95 19.73
CA ALA A 2 -5.92 -19.72 18.99
C ALA A 2 -4.90 -18.94 19.81
N ASP A 3 -3.66 -18.90 19.36
CA ASP A 3 -2.68 -17.98 19.92
C ASP A 3 -3.11 -16.58 19.50
N ALA A 4 -3.70 -15.88 20.47
CA ALA A 4 -3.83 -14.44 20.45
C ALA A 4 -2.42 -13.83 20.46
N VAL A 5 -1.77 -13.80 19.29
CA VAL A 5 -0.58 -12.98 19.06
C VAL A 5 -1.05 -11.52 19.03
N ASN A 6 -1.34 -10.98 20.21
CA ASN A 6 -1.40 -9.55 20.41
C ASN A 6 0.01 -9.07 20.75
N SER A 7 0.90 -9.04 19.75
CA SER A 7 2.20 -8.38 19.81
C SER A 7 2.23 -7.21 18.82
N GLN A 8 1.34 -6.22 18.99
CA GLN A 8 1.27 -4.97 18.20
C GLN A 8 1.76 -5.13 16.76
N GLY A 9 1.05 -5.94 15.96
CA GLY A 9 1.47 -6.28 14.59
C GLY A 9 1.71 -5.02 13.76
N PHE A 10 2.80 -5.00 12.99
CA PHE A 10 3.14 -3.87 12.15
C PHE A 10 2.51 -4.01 10.76
N VAL A 11 1.97 -2.91 10.24
CA VAL A 11 1.35 -2.83 8.91
C VAL A 11 1.90 -1.60 8.19
N HIS A 12 2.52 -1.82 7.03
CA HIS A 12 2.89 -0.71 6.15
C HIS A 12 1.65 -0.15 5.46
N LEU A 13 1.28 1.10 5.75
CA LEU A 13 0.14 1.77 5.10
C LEU A 13 0.54 2.65 3.90
N ARG A 14 1.83 2.87 3.69
CA ARG A 14 2.37 3.75 2.65
C ARG A 14 3.51 3.10 1.87
N VAL A 15 3.20 2.03 1.15
CA VAL A 15 4.14 1.42 0.19
C VAL A 15 4.02 2.09 -1.16
N ARG A 16 5.15 2.43 -1.81
CA ARG A 16 5.17 2.83 -3.22
C ARG A 16 5.58 1.66 -4.09
N SER A 17 4.72 1.31 -5.03
CA SER A 17 4.99 0.33 -6.06
C SER A 17 5.77 0.95 -7.22
N ALA A 18 6.19 0.12 -8.17
CA ALA A 18 6.77 0.55 -9.44
C ALA A 18 5.83 1.47 -10.26
N TYR A 19 4.52 1.46 -9.97
CA TYR A 19 3.56 2.38 -10.57
C TYR A 19 3.64 3.81 -10.00
N SER A 20 4.34 4.02 -8.89
CA SER A 20 4.74 5.34 -8.44
C SER A 20 5.96 5.85 -9.22
N LEU A 21 5.87 5.86 -10.55
CA LEU A 21 6.84 6.33 -11.55
C LEU A 21 8.12 7.00 -10.99
N LEU A 22 9.23 6.26 -11.00
CA LEU A 22 10.57 6.68 -10.50
C LEU A 22 10.71 6.82 -8.96
N GLU A 23 9.66 6.50 -8.19
CA GLU A 23 9.64 6.63 -6.72
C GLU A 23 9.40 5.32 -5.98
N GLY A 24 9.17 4.22 -6.70
CA GLY A 24 9.03 2.87 -6.14
C GLY A 24 9.68 1.82 -7.05
N ALA A 25 10.25 0.78 -6.44
CA ALA A 25 10.98 -0.28 -7.16
C ALA A 25 10.24 -1.63 -7.16
N ILE A 26 9.26 -1.81 -6.27
CA ILE A 26 8.59 -3.10 -6.06
C ILE A 26 7.37 -3.19 -6.97
N LYS A 27 7.30 -4.23 -7.80
CA LYS A 27 6.09 -4.50 -8.62
C LYS A 27 4.88 -4.75 -7.72
N ALA A 28 3.72 -4.20 -8.07
CA ALA A 28 2.48 -4.30 -7.28
C ALA A 28 2.16 -5.73 -6.87
N GLY A 29 2.26 -6.70 -7.80
CA GLY A 29 1.98 -8.11 -7.53
C GLY A 29 2.92 -8.81 -6.53
N LYS A 30 4.08 -8.22 -6.20
CA LYS A 30 5.03 -8.80 -5.23
C LYS A 30 4.79 -8.33 -3.79
N ILE A 31 4.09 -7.21 -3.61
CA ILE A 31 3.94 -6.56 -2.30
C ILE A 31 3.22 -7.47 -1.31
N GLY A 32 2.13 -8.11 -1.74
CA GLY A 32 1.35 -9.01 -0.88
C GLY A 32 2.14 -10.22 -0.37
N LYS A 33 2.95 -10.84 -1.24
CA LYS A 33 3.82 -11.95 -0.82
C LYS A 33 4.87 -11.50 0.20
N MET A 34 5.51 -10.35 -0.02
CA MET A 34 6.49 -9.81 0.92
C MET A 34 5.86 -9.51 2.29
N ALA A 35 4.62 -9.02 2.31
CA ALA A 35 3.87 -8.78 3.54
C ALA A 35 3.53 -10.10 4.26
N ALA A 36 3.13 -11.13 3.51
CA ALA A 36 2.87 -12.47 4.05
C ALA A 36 4.13 -13.09 4.67
N ASP A 37 5.26 -13.03 3.95
CA ASP A 37 6.56 -13.54 4.39
C ASP A 37 7.04 -12.84 5.68
N ALA A 38 6.67 -11.57 5.86
CA ALA A 38 6.97 -10.77 7.05
C ALA A 38 5.93 -10.94 8.19
N GLY A 39 4.93 -11.80 8.03
CA GLY A 39 3.87 -12.01 9.04
C GLY A 39 2.92 -10.82 9.22
N MET A 40 2.80 -9.94 8.22
CA MET A 40 1.91 -8.79 8.29
C MET A 40 0.48 -9.19 7.89
N PRO A 41 -0.55 -8.89 8.70
CA PRO A 41 -1.93 -9.27 8.40
C PRO A 41 -2.55 -8.40 7.28
N ALA A 42 -1.98 -7.22 7.04
CA ALA A 42 -2.43 -6.26 6.03
C ALA A 42 -1.23 -5.52 5.44
N VAL A 43 -1.42 -4.93 4.26
CA VAL A 43 -0.46 -4.01 3.64
C VAL A 43 -1.19 -2.98 2.78
N GLY A 44 -0.67 -1.77 2.75
CA GLY A 44 -1.24 -0.63 2.03
C GLY A 44 -0.32 -0.10 0.93
N VAL A 45 -0.87 0.06 -0.27
CA VAL A 45 -0.19 0.72 -1.39
C VAL A 45 -0.67 2.16 -1.51
N ALA A 46 0.25 3.09 -1.71
CA ALA A 46 0.00 4.54 -1.79
C ALA A 46 0.95 5.17 -2.82
N ASP A 47 0.70 4.89 -4.10
CA ASP A 47 1.47 5.44 -5.21
C ASP A 47 1.24 6.95 -5.37
N ARG A 48 2.20 7.67 -5.95
CA ARG A 48 2.10 9.12 -6.12
C ARG A 48 1.06 9.49 -7.17
N ALA A 49 0.03 10.20 -6.74
CA ALA A 49 -1.02 10.78 -7.58
C ALA A 49 -1.68 9.79 -8.56
N ASN A 50 -1.68 8.49 -8.25
CA ASN A 50 -2.26 7.47 -9.13
C ASN A 50 -2.68 6.20 -8.37
N LEU A 51 -3.41 5.34 -9.07
CA LEU A 51 -3.87 4.01 -8.62
C LEU A 51 -3.65 2.95 -9.72
N PHE A 52 -2.64 3.11 -10.59
CA PHE A 52 -2.48 2.25 -11.77
C PHE A 52 -2.28 0.77 -11.41
N GLY A 53 -1.55 0.50 -10.32
CA GLY A 53 -1.30 -0.85 -9.81
C GLY A 53 -2.35 -1.39 -8.85
N ALA A 54 -3.43 -0.65 -8.56
CA ALA A 54 -4.35 -0.98 -7.46
C ALA A 54 -5.08 -2.31 -7.65
N LEU A 55 -5.51 -2.63 -8.88
CA LEU A 55 -6.21 -3.88 -9.17
C LEU A 55 -5.28 -5.10 -9.03
N GLU A 56 -4.11 -5.05 -9.66
CA GLU A 56 -3.10 -6.11 -9.56
C GLU A 56 -2.69 -6.33 -8.10
N PHE A 57 -2.40 -5.24 -7.38
CA PHE A 57 -2.09 -5.29 -5.96
C PHE A 57 -3.20 -5.94 -5.14
N SER A 58 -4.46 -5.53 -5.34
CA SER A 58 -5.61 -6.03 -4.58
C SER A 58 -5.80 -7.54 -4.78
N GLN A 59 -5.76 -8.01 -6.02
CA GLN A 59 -5.93 -9.43 -6.35
C GLN A 59 -4.79 -10.27 -5.77
N THR A 60 -3.55 -9.92 -6.09
CA THR A 60 -2.37 -10.69 -5.68
C THR A 60 -2.16 -10.70 -4.16
N THR A 61 -2.49 -9.61 -3.46
CA THR A 61 -2.37 -9.52 -2.00
C THR A 61 -3.46 -10.34 -1.30
N LYS A 62 -4.69 -10.29 -1.82
CA LYS A 62 -5.77 -11.15 -1.33
C LYS A 62 -5.43 -12.63 -1.52
N ASP A 63 -4.90 -13.01 -2.68
CA ASP A 63 -4.49 -14.39 -2.98
C ASP A 63 -3.34 -14.87 -2.07
N ALA A 64 -2.51 -13.94 -1.59
CA ALA A 64 -1.47 -14.21 -0.59
C ALA A 64 -1.99 -14.30 0.86
N GLY A 65 -3.31 -14.15 1.08
CA GLY A 65 -3.92 -14.21 2.41
C GLY A 65 -3.69 -12.97 3.28
N VAL A 66 -3.23 -11.87 2.68
CA VAL A 66 -2.99 -10.58 3.36
C VAL A 66 -4.12 -9.63 2.98
N GLN A 67 -4.58 -8.78 3.91
CA GLN A 67 -5.58 -7.77 3.62
C GLN A 67 -4.97 -6.62 2.79
N PRO A 68 -5.43 -6.37 1.54
CA PRO A 68 -4.99 -5.20 0.77
C PRO A 68 -5.68 -3.93 1.28
N ILE A 69 -4.91 -2.85 1.39
CA ILE A 69 -5.41 -1.48 1.65
C ILE A 69 -5.01 -0.60 0.46
N VAL A 70 -5.99 -0.11 -0.29
CA VAL A 70 -5.75 0.72 -1.47
C VAL A 70 -5.78 2.20 -1.06
N ALA A 71 -4.70 2.92 -1.33
CA ALA A 71 -4.58 4.35 -1.09
C ALA A 71 -3.79 5.05 -2.21
N CYS A 72 -3.75 6.37 -2.18
CA CYS A 72 -2.96 7.20 -3.09
C CYS A 72 -2.33 8.35 -2.31
N ALA A 73 -1.07 8.66 -2.59
CA ALA A 73 -0.39 9.83 -2.04
C ALA A 73 -0.62 11.04 -2.95
N LEU A 74 -1.48 11.97 -2.51
CA LEU A 74 -1.81 13.17 -3.27
C LEU A 74 -0.96 14.36 -2.81
N PRO A 75 -0.26 15.06 -3.73
CA PRO A 75 0.32 16.36 -3.40
C PRO A 75 -0.80 17.39 -3.22
N VAL A 76 -0.77 18.11 -2.10
CA VAL A 76 -1.70 19.20 -1.80
C VAL A 76 -0.90 20.50 -1.82
N LEU A 77 -1.36 21.48 -2.61
CA LEU A 77 -0.68 22.77 -2.76
C LEU A 77 -1.01 23.75 -1.63
N ASP A 78 -2.26 23.76 -1.18
CA ASP A 78 -2.75 24.63 -0.11
C ASP A 78 -4.04 24.06 0.50
N ILE A 79 -4.44 24.56 1.67
CA ILE A 79 -5.71 24.27 2.34
C ILE A 79 -6.71 25.38 2.00
N GLY A 80 -7.59 25.13 1.01
CA GLY A 80 -8.68 26.06 0.67
C GLY A 80 -8.61 26.67 -0.74
N GLY A 81 -7.59 26.33 -1.53
CA GLY A 81 -7.56 26.66 -2.96
C GLY A 81 -7.26 28.12 -3.30
N GLN A 82 -6.63 28.87 -2.39
CA GLN A 82 -6.12 30.20 -2.74
C GLN A 82 -4.81 30.05 -3.51
N VAL A 83 -4.93 29.89 -4.83
CA VAL A 83 -3.78 30.10 -5.71
C VAL A 83 -3.49 31.59 -5.68
N ALA A 84 -2.36 31.98 -5.08
CA ALA A 84 -1.89 33.36 -5.14
C ALA A 84 -1.86 33.79 -6.62
N GLN A 85 -2.61 34.85 -6.92
CA GLN A 85 -2.67 35.47 -8.26
C GLN A 85 -1.32 36.04 -8.65
#